data_AF-A0A5P2UCS5-F1
#
_entry.id   AF-A0A5P2UCS5-F1
#
_cell.length_a   1.000
_cell.length_b   1.000
_cell.length_c   1.000
_cell.angle_alpha   90.00
_cell.angle_beta   90.00
_cell.angle_gamma   90.00
#
_symmetry.space_group_name_H-M   'P 1'
#
loop_
_entity.id
_entity.type
_entity.pdbx_description
1 polymer ?
#
loop_
_entity_poly.entity_id
_entity_poly.type
_entity_poly.pdbx_seq_one_letter_code
_entity_poly.pdbx_strand_id
1 'polypeptide(L)'
;MSLPTIEELASQLEAVSGAAEVSPDAPLQHIADVDSLDLMEWLYGFQNQYPHIPADESLFADLDDTTTLRDVYAKIVDLAPAQA
;
A
#
# COMPACT_ATOMS: atom_id res chain seq x y z
N MET A 1 13.27 -12.43 -5.67
CA MET A 1 13.22 -11.04 -5.20
C MET A 1 12.26 -11.02 -4.04
N SER A 2 12.62 -10.36 -2.95
CA SER A 2 11.81 -10.38 -1.73
C SER A 2 10.64 -9.41 -1.84
N LEU A 3 9.50 -9.78 -1.27
CA LEU A 3 8.40 -8.85 -1.03
C LEU A 3 8.90 -7.70 -0.13
N PRO A 4 8.40 -6.47 -0.32
CA PRO A 4 8.64 -5.41 0.64
C PRO A 4 8.05 -5.78 1.99
N THR A 5 8.63 -5.22 3.04
CA THR A 5 8.05 -5.18 4.38
C THR A 5 6.93 -4.14 4.44
N ILE A 6 6.05 -4.27 5.42
CA ILE A 6 4.96 -3.32 5.62
C ILE A 6 5.49 -1.91 5.97
N GLU A 7 6.64 -1.84 6.67
CA GLU A 7 7.34 -0.61 7.00
C GLU A 7 7.90 0.08 5.76
N GLU A 8 8.44 -0.68 4.81
CA GLU A 8 8.88 -0.13 3.52
C GLU A 8 7.70 0.43 2.71
N LEU A 9 6.55 -0.23 2.74
CA LEU A 9 5.33 0.27 2.11
C LEU A 9 4.84 1.57 2.76
N ALA A 10 4.92 1.67 4.09
CA ALA A 10 4.56 2.87 4.83
C ALA A 10 5.47 4.04 4.46
N SER A 11 6.79 3.83 4.45
CA SER A 11 7.75 4.87 4.05
C SER A 11 7.59 5.29 2.59
N GLN A 12 7.19 4.38 1.69
CA GLN A 12 6.85 4.75 0.31
C GLN A 12 5.60 5.63 0.27
N LEU A 13 4.58 5.33 1.07
CA LEU A 13 3.35 6.13 1.12
C LEU A 13 3.60 7.51 1.74
N GLU A 14 4.43 7.61 2.78
CA GLU A 14 4.91 8.88 3.35
C GLU A 14 5.61 9.75 2.29
N ALA A 15 6.46 9.14 1.47
CA ALA A 15 7.21 9.85 0.43
C ALA A 15 6.31 10.41 -0.69
N VAL A 16 5.19 9.73 -0.99
CA VAL A 16 4.24 10.14 -2.03
C VAL A 16 3.26 11.18 -1.51
N SER A 17 2.61 10.90 -0.37
CA SER A 17 1.59 11.78 0.23
C SER A 17 2.18 13.02 0.92
N GLY A 18 3.44 12.95 1.35
CA GLY A 18 4.03 13.98 2.22
C GLY A 18 3.55 13.90 3.68
N ALA A 19 2.80 12.85 4.06
CA ALA A 19 2.41 12.60 5.43
C ALA A 19 3.65 12.46 6.33
N ALA A 20 3.58 13.04 7.53
CA ALA A 20 4.71 13.01 8.47
C ALA A 20 5.01 11.61 9.01
N GLU A 21 3.97 10.78 9.18
CA GLU A 21 4.06 9.39 9.61
C GLU A 21 2.84 8.61 9.12
N VAL A 22 3.07 7.45 8.51
CA VAL A 22 2.03 6.49 8.11
C VAL A 22 2.11 5.30 9.04
N SER A 23 1.19 5.22 10.00
CA SER A 23 1.08 4.04 10.86
C SER A 23 0.41 2.89 10.10
N PRO A 24 1.02 1.69 10.01
CA PRO A 24 0.44 0.60 9.24
C PRO A 24 -0.86 0.03 9.81
N ASP A 25 -1.15 0.33 11.08
CA ASP A 25 -2.33 -0.12 11.83
C ASP A 25 -3.40 0.98 11.95
N ALA A 26 -3.13 2.17 11.42
CA ALA A 26 -4.12 3.25 11.35
C ALA A 26 -4.98 3.11 10.09
N PRO A 27 -6.29 3.44 10.14
CA PRO A 27 -7.12 3.48 8.95
C PRO A 27 -6.59 4.53 7.96
N LEU A 28 -6.40 4.12 6.70
CA LEU A 28 -5.81 4.96 5.65
C LEU A 28 -6.59 6.25 5.44
N GLN A 29 -7.92 6.20 5.51
CA GLN A 29 -8.79 7.39 5.37
C GLN A 29 -8.61 8.42 6.50
N HIS A 30 -8.03 8.02 7.64
CA HIS A 30 -7.81 8.89 8.79
C HIS A 30 -6.37 9.42 8.87
N ILE A 31 -5.48 9.00 7.96
CA ILE A 31 -4.13 9.53 7.89
C ILE A 31 -4.21 10.92 7.27
N ALA A 32 -3.83 11.93 8.05
CA ALA A 32 -3.75 13.29 7.54
C ALA A 32 -2.78 13.33 6.35
N ASP A 33 -3.15 14.09 5.32
CA ASP A 33 -2.37 14.30 4.10
C ASP A 33 -2.30 13.09 3.14
N VAL A 34 -2.96 11.96 3.42
CA VAL A 34 -3.14 10.87 2.45
C VAL A 34 -4.48 11.02 1.76
N ASP A 35 -4.48 11.22 0.45
CA ASP A 35 -5.68 11.23 -0.37
C ASP A 35 -5.74 10.07 -1.38
N SER A 36 -6.84 9.98 -2.15
CA SER A 36 -7.02 8.93 -3.16
C SER A 36 -6.01 9.00 -4.30
N LEU A 37 -5.49 10.20 -4.63
CA LEU A 37 -4.48 10.38 -5.66
C LEU A 37 -3.12 9.84 -5.17
N ASP A 38 -2.77 10.09 -3.91
CA ASP A 38 -1.54 9.59 -3.30
C ASP A 38 -1.52 8.06 -3.26
N LEU A 39 -2.64 7.43 -2.91
CA LEU A 39 -2.77 5.96 -2.95
C LEU A 39 -2.56 5.39 -4.35
N MET A 40 -3.06 6.09 -5.38
CA MET A 40 -2.88 5.69 -6.78
C MET A 40 -1.42 5.88 -7.23
N GLU A 41 -0.79 7.02 -6.91
CA GLU A 41 0.62 7.27 -7.23
C GLU A 41 1.54 6.27 -6.54
N TRP A 42 1.26 5.97 -5.26
CA TRP A 42 1.94 4.91 -4.52
C TRP A 42 1.81 3.55 -5.20
N LEU A 43 0.60 3.18 -5.64
CA LEU A 43 0.34 1.93 -6.36
C LEU A 43 1.14 1.86 -7.66
N TYR A 44 1.19 2.94 -8.45
CA TYR A 44 1.99 2.98 -9.67
C TYR A 44 3.50 2.84 -9.37
N GLY A 45 3.98 3.51 -8.31
CA GLY A 45 5.36 3.34 -7.82
C GLY A 45 5.66 1.89 -7.46
N PHE A 46 4.76 1.26 -6.70
CA PHE A 46 4.85 -0.15 -6.33
C PHE A 46 4.89 -1.06 -7.55
N GLN A 47 3.97 -0.91 -8.52
CA GLN A 47 3.93 -1.72 -9.74
C GLN A 47 5.22 -1.59 -10.57
N ASN A 48 5.79 -0.39 -10.64
CA ASN A 48 7.06 -0.15 -11.33
C ASN A 48 8.23 -0.86 -10.65
N GLN A 49 8.26 -0.88 -9.32
CA GLN A 49 9.32 -1.51 -8.54
C GLN A 49 9.16 -3.04 -8.44
N TYR A 50 7.91 -3.52 -8.42
CA TYR A 50 7.55 -4.93 -8.28
C TYR A 50 6.65 -5.40 -9.44
N PRO A 51 7.11 -5.35 -10.71
CA PRO A 51 6.29 -5.63 -11.89
C PRO A 51 5.82 -7.09 -12.01
N HIS A 52 6.28 -7.97 -11.11
CA HIS A 52 5.92 -9.38 -11.03
C HIS A 52 4.74 -9.63 -10.07
N ILE A 53 4.35 -8.64 -9.27
CA ILE A 53 3.20 -8.73 -8.38
C ILE A 53 2.01 -8.08 -9.11
N PRO A 54 0.90 -8.81 -9.34
CA PRO A 54 -0.26 -8.30 -10.05
C PRO A 54 -1.14 -7.43 -9.12
N ALA A 55 -0.53 -6.44 -8.47
CA ALA A 55 -1.25 -5.44 -7.68
C ALA A 55 -1.94 -4.43 -8.61
N ASP A 56 -3.20 -4.09 -8.35
CA ASP A 56 -3.95 -3.06 -9.07
C ASP A 56 -4.92 -2.32 -8.13
N GLU A 57 -5.83 -1.52 -8.69
CA GLU A 57 -6.80 -0.73 -7.92
C GLU A 57 -7.71 -1.59 -7.03
N SER A 58 -7.82 -2.91 -7.26
CA SER A 58 -8.59 -3.82 -6.42
C SER A 58 -8.06 -3.92 -4.99
N LEU A 59 -6.81 -3.51 -4.74
CA LEU A 59 -6.27 -3.40 -3.39
C LEU A 59 -7.13 -2.48 -2.52
N PHE A 60 -7.70 -1.43 -3.12
CA PHE A 60 -8.50 -0.39 -2.46
C PHE A 60 -10.00 -0.49 -2.74
N ALA A 61 -10.47 -1.54 -3.43
CA ALA A 61 -11.89 -1.68 -3.80
C ALA A 61 -12.85 -1.67 -2.60
N ASP A 62 -12.39 -2.15 -1.44
CA ASP A 62 -13.15 -2.23 -0.20
C ASP A 62 -12.66 -1.21 0.84
N LEU A 63 -12.03 -0.11 0.41
CA LEU A 63 -11.49 0.90 1.33
C LEU A 63 -12.62 1.56 2.14
N ASP A 64 -12.62 1.30 3.44
CA ASP A 64 -13.54 1.88 4.42
C ASP A 64 -12.77 2.59 5.55
N ASP A 65 -13.51 3.10 6.54
CA ASP A 65 -12.96 3.82 7.71
C ASP A 65 -12.14 2.92 8.67
N THR A 66 -11.98 1.63 8.34
CA THR A 66 -11.22 0.65 9.11
C THR A 66 -10.03 0.07 8.36
N THR A 67 -9.98 0.26 7.05
CA THR A 67 -8.97 -0.33 6.18
C THR A 67 -7.60 0.28 6.43
N THR A 68 -6.64 -0.57 6.82
CA THR A 68 -5.28 -0.18 7.17
C THR A 68 -4.28 -0.56 6.08
N LEU A 69 -3.04 -0.03 6.16
CA LEU A 69 -1.96 -0.48 5.28
C LEU A 69 -1.63 -1.96 5.50
N ARG A 70 -1.87 -2.50 6.70
CA ARG A 70 -1.72 -3.93 6.98
C ARG A 70 -2.68 -4.79 6.19
N ASP A 71 -3.91 -4.33 5.99
CA ASP A 71 -4.89 -5.05 5.17
C ASP A 71 -4.46 -5.06 3.70
N VAL A 72 -3.97 -3.92 3.20
CA VAL A 72 -3.40 -3.81 1.85
C VAL A 72 -2.18 -4.73 1.70
N TYR A 73 -1.30 -4.75 2.71
CA TYR A 73 -0.13 -5.63 2.72
C TYR A 73 -0.52 -7.11 2.65
N ALA A 74 -1.53 -7.54 3.40
CA ALA A 74 -2.03 -8.91 3.34
C ALA A 74 -2.51 -9.27 1.93
N LYS A 75 -3.25 -8.38 1.26
CA LYS A 75 -3.66 -8.56 -0.15
C LYS A 75 -2.46 -8.67 -1.08
N ILE A 76 -1.42 -7.85 -0.90
CA ILE A 76 -0.19 -7.93 -1.70
C ILE A 76 0.52 -9.27 -1.51
N VAL A 77 0.59 -9.77 -0.27
CA VAL A 77 1.19 -11.07 0.03
C VAL A 77 0.41 -12.22 -0.63
N ASP A 78 -0.91 -12.15 -0.65
CA ASP A 78 -1.77 -13.15 -1.31
C ASP A 78 -1.64 -13.11 -2.86
N LEU A 79 -1.39 -11.92 -3.43
CA LEU A 79 -1.18 -11.72 -4.86
C LEU A 79 0.23 -12.12 -5.32
N ALA A 80 1.21 -12.03 -4.42
CA ALA A 80 2.56 -12.45 -4.72
C ALA A 80 2.54 -13.94 -5.12
N PRO A 81 3.11 -14.32 -6.28
CA PRO A 81 3.12 -15.73 -6.66
C PRO A 81 3.78 -16.50 -5.53
N ALA A 82 3.01 -17.39 -4.90
CA ALA A 82 3.50 -18.29 -3.87
C ALA A 82 4.83 -18.82 -4.37
N GLN A 83 5.93 -18.47 -3.70
CA GLN A 83 7.25 -18.95 -4.07
C GLN A 83 7.22 -20.48 -3.90
N ALA A 84 6.89 -21.18 -4.98
CA ALA A 84 6.90 -22.62 -5.11
C ALA A 84 8.15 -23.05 -5.89
#